data_AF-A0A3A8QYC8-F1
#
_entry.id   AF-A0A3A8QYC8-F1
#
_cell.length_a   1.000
_cell.length_b   1.000
_cell.length_c   1.000
_cell.angle_alpha   90.00
_cell.angle_beta   90.00
_cell.angle_gamma   90.00
#
_symmetry.space_group_name_H-M   'P 1'
#
loop_
_entity.id
_entity.type
_entity.pdbx_description
1 polymer ?
#
loop_
_entity_poly.entity_id
_entity_poly.type
_entity_poly.pdbx_seq_one_letter_code
_entity_poly.pdbx_strand_id
1 'polypeptide(L)' 'MMSMATVDELIAQVLQLSPEDRARLVREVSDADAPDIEASWGEEISRRAQEVMDGTAELVDWEDVKKRIEERREQRRRQR' A
#
# COMPACT_ATOMS: atom_id res chain seq x y z
N MET A 1 20.85 -25.52 -11.53
CA MET A 1 19.46 -25.55 -11.04
C MET A 1 19.27 -24.21 -10.33
N MET A 2 18.40 -23.31 -10.83
CA MET A 2 18.14 -22.04 -10.13
C MET A 2 17.38 -22.37 -8.85
N SER A 3 17.92 -22.04 -7.68
CA SER A 3 17.16 -22.09 -6.43
C SER A 3 16.09 -21.01 -6.50
N MET A 4 14.84 -21.36 -6.20
CA MET A 4 13.81 -20.35 -6.01
C MET A 4 14.19 -19.49 -4.79
N ALA A 5 14.02 -18.17 -4.91
CA ALA A 5 14.22 -17.26 -3.79
C ALA A 5 13.23 -17.60 -2.67
N THR A 6 13.68 -17.48 -1.43
CA THR A 6 12.84 -17.61 -0.24
C THR A 6 11.89 -16.41 -0.12
N VAL A 7 10.81 -16.55 0.63
CA VAL A 7 9.84 -15.46 0.87
C VAL A 7 10.52 -14.25 1.50
N ASP A 8 11.44 -14.45 2.45
CA ASP A 8 12.17 -13.36 3.11
C ASP A 8 13.08 -12.61 2.13
N GLU A 9 13.76 -13.33 1.23
CA GLU A 9 14.58 -12.71 0.17
C GLU A 9 13.73 -11.91 -0.81
N LEU A 10 12.52 -12.39 -1.14
CA LEU A 10 11.59 -11.66 -1.98
C LEU A 10 11.07 -10.41 -1.26
N ILE A 11 10.68 -10.50 0.01
CA ILE A 11 10.24 -9.34 0.80
C ILE A 11 11.34 -8.28 0.84
N ALA A 12 12.59 -8.67 1.14
CA ALA A 12 13.71 -7.75 1.17
C ALA A 12 13.90 -7.02 -0.17
N GLN A 13 13.76 -7.72 -1.29
CA GLN A 13 13.86 -7.14 -2.64
C GLN A 13 12.67 -6.22 -2.95
N VAL A 14 11.44 -6.62 -2.59
CA VAL A 14 10.22 -5.84 -2.83
C VAL A 14 10.24 -4.53 -2.05
N LEU A 15 10.77 -4.52 -0.84
CA LEU A 15 10.89 -3.30 -0.03
C LEU A 15 11.84 -2.25 -0.65
N GLN A 16 12.76 -2.65 -1.51
CA GLN A 16 13.64 -1.73 -2.25
C GLN A 16 12.98 -1.09 -3.48
N LEU A 17 11.84 -1.64 -3.95
CA LEU A 17 11.14 -1.10 -5.12
C LEU A 17 10.53 0.27 -4.83
N SER A 18 10.29 1.04 -5.88
CA SER A 18 9.50 2.28 -5.78
C SER A 18 8.08 1.96 -5.27
N PRO A 19 7.38 2.92 -4.62
CA PRO A 19 5.99 2.70 -4.21
C PRO A 19 5.06 2.28 -5.37
N GLU A 20 5.34 2.77 -6.58
CA GLU A 20 4.58 2.44 -7.78
C GLU A 20 4.82 1.00 -8.24
N ASP A 21 6.09 0.57 -8.26
CA ASP A 21 6.45 -0.80 -8.65
C ASP A 21 6.00 -1.83 -7.61
N ARG A 22 6.05 -1.50 -6.32
CA ARG A 22 5.45 -2.35 -5.27
C ARG A 22 3.95 -2.52 -5.50
N ALA A 23 3.23 -1.43 -5.75
CA ALA A 23 1.80 -1.48 -6.02
C ALA A 23 1.48 -2.29 -7.27
N ARG A 24 2.33 -2.21 -8.31
CA ARG A 24 2.22 -3.06 -9.50
C ARG A 24 2.44 -4.53 -9.15
N LEU A 25 3.51 -4.86 -8.44
CA LEU A 25 3.81 -6.23 -8.06
C LEU A 25 2.67 -6.86 -7.27
N VAL A 26 2.14 -6.18 -6.26
CA VAL A 26 0.98 -6.65 -5.48
C VAL A 26 -0.18 -7.01 -6.40
N ARG A 27 -0.51 -6.18 -7.41
CA ARG A 27 -1.59 -6.49 -8.37
C ARG A 27 -1.32 -7.75 -9.20
N GLU A 28 -0.06 -8.03 -9.52
CA GLU A 28 0.31 -9.19 -10.34
C GLU A 28 0.36 -10.49 -9.52
N VAL A 29 0.65 -10.41 -8.22
CA VAL A 29 0.86 -11.60 -7.35
C VAL A 29 -0.26 -11.86 -6.36
N SER A 30 -1.13 -10.89 -6.10
CA SER A 30 -2.27 -11.06 -5.20
C SER A 30 -3.36 -11.89 -5.87
N ASP A 31 -3.68 -13.02 -5.26
CA ASP A 31 -4.93 -13.73 -5.48
C ASP A 31 -6.01 -13.05 -4.62
N ALA A 32 -7.01 -12.45 -5.27
CA ALA A 32 -8.08 -11.72 -4.59
C ALA A 32 -8.97 -12.64 -3.74
N ASP A 33 -8.93 -13.95 -3.98
CA ASP A 33 -9.76 -14.96 -3.29
C ASP A 33 -9.03 -15.66 -2.14
N ALA A 34 -7.84 -15.19 -1.73
CA ALA A 34 -7.14 -15.77 -0.61
C ALA A 34 -7.95 -15.56 0.70
N PRO A 35 -8.35 -16.64 1.40
CA PRO A 35 -9.39 -16.59 2.44
C PRO A 35 -9.02 -15.76 3.69
N ASP A 36 -7.76 -15.35 3.82
CA ASP A 36 -7.24 -14.62 4.98
C ASP A 36 -7.02 -13.11 4.72
N ILE A 37 -7.16 -12.68 3.45
CA ILE A 37 -6.94 -11.28 3.08
C ILE A 37 -8.04 -10.39 3.66
N GLU A 38 -9.31 -10.76 3.51
CA GLU A 38 -10.44 -9.96 4.02
C GLU A 38 -10.40 -9.84 5.56
N ALA A 39 -10.08 -10.93 6.26
CA ALA A 39 -9.98 -10.95 7.71
C ALA A 39 -8.84 -10.04 8.21
N SER A 40 -7.64 -10.17 7.62
CA SER A 40 -6.48 -9.34 7.99
C SER A 40 -6.69 -7.86 7.67
N TRP A 41 -7.40 -7.51 6.59
CA TRP A 41 -7.81 -6.13 6.33
C TRP A 41 -8.84 -5.61 7.34
N GLY A 42 -9.78 -6.46 7.77
CA GLY A 42 -10.76 -6.12 8.81
C GLY A 42 -10.09 -5.78 10.15
N GLU A 43 -9.09 -6.55 10.55
CA GLU A 43 -8.27 -6.28 11.73
C GLU A 43 -7.52 -4.95 11.61
N GLU A 44 -6.90 -4.68 10.46
CA GLU A 44 -6.14 -3.45 10.22
C GLU A 44 -7.03 -2.19 10.21
N ILE A 45 -8.20 -2.26 9.59
CA ILE A 45 -9.17 -1.16 9.59
C ILE A 45 -9.63 -0.87 11.02
N SER A 46 -9.95 -1.91 11.78
CA SER A 46 -10.39 -1.78 13.18
C SER A 46 -9.30 -1.13 14.04
N ARG A 47 -8.05 -1.56 13.88
CA ARG A 47 -6.88 -0.97 14.56
C ARG A 47 -6.73 0.52 14.24
N ARG A 48 -6.74 0.91 12.96
CA ARG A 48 -6.61 2.31 12.55
C ARG A 48 -7.78 3.19 12.99
N ALA A 49 -9.00 2.66 12.97
CA ALA A 49 -10.16 3.38 13.48
C ALA A 49 -10.00 3.70 14.97
N GLN A 50 -9.49 2.74 15.75
CA GLN A 50 -9.21 2.93 17.16
C GLN A 50 -8.10 3.97 17.40
N GLU A 51 -7.00 3.94 16.64
CA GLU A 51 -5.94 4.96 16.74
C GLU A 51 -6.45 6.39 16.49
N VAL A 52 -7.42 6.55 15.59
CA VAL A 52 -8.09 7.85 15.35
C VAL A 52 -8.97 8.25 16.53
N MET A 53 -9.78 7.32 17.04
CA MET A 53 -10.66 7.57 18.19
C MET A 53 -9.87 7.90 19.47
N ASP A 54 -8.73 7.24 19.66
CA ASP A 54 -7.85 7.44 20.81
C ASP A 54 -6.95 8.68 20.67
N GLY A 55 -6.94 9.31 19.50
CA GLY A 55 -6.10 10.47 19.20
C GLY A 55 -4.61 10.15 19.12
N THR A 56 -4.24 8.88 18.89
CA THR A 56 -2.86 8.44 18.75
C THR A 56 -2.38 8.43 17.31
N ALA A 57 -3.30 8.49 16.35
CA ALA A 57 -2.98 8.60 14.93
C ALA A 57 -2.39 9.98 14.59
N GLU A 58 -1.32 10.00 13.79
CA GLU A 58 -0.85 11.22 13.14
C GLU A 58 -1.79 11.57 11.98
N LEU A 59 -2.57 12.64 12.14
CA LEU A 59 -3.51 13.10 11.13
C LEU A 59 -2.88 14.17 10.24
N VAL A 60 -3.29 14.18 8.98
CA VAL A 60 -2.94 15.20 8.01
C VAL A 60 -4.18 15.98 7.62
N ASP A 61 -4.01 17.28 7.34
CA ASP A 61 -5.12 18.13 6.90
C ASP A 61 -5.66 17.64 5.54
N TRP A 62 -6.99 17.67 5.41
CA TRP A 62 -7.64 17.20 4.19
C TRP A 62 -7.30 18.04 2.96
N GLU A 63 -7.17 19.36 3.09
CA GLU A 63 -6.84 20.23 1.96
C GLU A 63 -5.42 19.98 1.46
N ASP A 64 -4.47 19.66 2.37
CA ASP A 64 -3.12 19.24 1.99
C ASP A 64 -3.14 17.91 1.21
N VAL A 65 -3.93 16.94 1.66
CA VAL A 65 -4.08 15.64 0.97
C VAL A 65 -4.70 15.84 -0.40
N LYS A 66 -5.78 16.63 -0.48
CA LYS A 66 -6.49 16.93 -1.72
C LYS A 66 -5.57 17.59 -2.73
N LYS A 67 -4.80 18.60 -2.32
CA LYS A 67 -3.81 19.27 -3.17
C LYS A 67 -2.78 18.27 -3.74
N ARG A 68 -2.22 17.39 -2.91
CA ARG A 68 -1.28 16.34 -3.36
C ARG A 68 -1.92 15.37 -4.35
N ILE A 69 -3.22 15.06 -4.21
CA ILE A 69 -3.95 14.22 -5.17
C ILE A 69 -4.09 14.94 -6.51
N GLU A 70 -4.48 16.21 -6.49
CA GLU A 70 -4.63 17.04 -7.68
C GLU A 70 -3.31 17.19 -8.44
N GLU A 71 -2.23 17.53 -7.75
CA GLU A 71 -0.87 17.62 -8.31
C GLU A 71 -0.44 16.31 -8.98
N ARG A 72 -0.64 15.16 -8.32
CA ARG A 72 -0.34 13.84 -8.91
C ARG A 72 -1.18 13.56 -10.16
N ARG A 73 -2.46 13.98 -10.19
CA ARG A 73 -3.31 13.82 -11.37
C ARG A 73 -2.84 14.70 -12.52
N GLU A 74 -2.40 15.92 -12.25
CA GLU A 74 -1.82 16.80 -13.26
C GLU A 74 -0.51 16.25 -13.83
N GLN A 75 0.40 15.78 -12.98
CA GLN A 75 1.66 15.18 -13.41
C GLN A 75 1.42 14.00 -14.36
N ARG A 76 0.50 13.09 -14.00
CA ARG A 76 0.12 11.96 -14.88
C ARG A 76 -0.52 12.39 -16.19
N ARG A 77 -1.25 13.52 -16.21
CA ARG A 77 -1.81 14.07 -17.46
C ARG A 77 -0.72 14.65 -18.37
N ARG A 78 0.31 15.29 -17.80
CA ARG A 78 1.43 15.88 -18.57
C ARG A 78 2.40 14.83 -19.13
N GLN A 79 2.42 13.63 -18.56
CA GLN A 79 3.26 12.50 -18.99
C GLN A 79 2.58 11.58 -20.02
N ARG A 80 1.34 11.89 -20.42
CA ARG A 80 0.59 11.20 -21.48
C ARG A 80 0.63 12.01 -22.77
#